data_AF-A0A1Y6MNJ8-F1
#
_entry.id   AF-A0A1Y6MNJ8-F1
#
_cell.length_a   1.000
_cell.length_b   1.000
_cell.length_c   1.000
_cell.angle_alpha   90.00
_cell.angle_beta   90.00
_cell.angle_gamma   90.00
#
_symmetry.space_group_name_H-M   'P 1'
#
loop_
_entity.id
_entity.type
_entity.pdbx_description
1 polymer ?
#
loop_
_entity_poly.entity_id
_entity_poly.type
_entity_poly.pdbx_seq_one_letter_code
_entity_poly.pdbx_strand_id
1 'polypeptide(L)'
;MNKQQALIQILTFGPQRDAAFSVFVNAENSPNDPPFEVSHQHLIMVLEKYLADEIDADDIEQWANLIDFRADIDGSAIEGYLYALANPEMMGDGENKANILRMLAVLTQS
;
A
#
# COMPACT_ATOMS: atom_id res chain seq x y z
N MET A 1 19.90 4.49 -0.33
CA MET A 1 18.96 3.57 -0.98
C MET A 1 18.72 4.05 -2.42
N ASN A 2 18.41 3.16 -3.35
CA ASN A 2 17.91 3.53 -4.67
C ASN A 2 16.36 3.66 -4.65
N LYS A 3 15.76 4.08 -5.77
CA LYS A 3 14.30 4.28 -5.89
C LYS A 3 13.49 3.02 -5.57
N GLN A 4 13.92 1.86 -6.07
CA GLN A 4 13.27 0.57 -5.82
C GLN A 4 13.31 0.19 -4.33
N GLN A 5 14.47 0.36 -3.69
CA GLN A 5 14.62 0.17 -2.24
C GLN A 5 13.76 1.16 -1.44
N ALA A 6 13.62 2.40 -1.92
CA ALA A 6 12.76 3.40 -1.30
C ALA A 6 11.29 3.00 -1.37
N LEU A 7 10.82 2.56 -2.55
CA LEU A 7 9.47 2.04 -2.74
C LEU A 7 9.18 0.85 -1.84
N ILE A 8 10.13 -0.09 -1.68
CA ILE A 8 9.98 -1.19 -0.73
C ILE A 8 9.76 -0.66 0.69
N GLN A 9 10.58 0.30 1.15
CA GLN A 9 10.42 0.88 2.50
C GLN A 9 9.08 1.60 2.66
N ILE A 10 8.61 2.32 1.63
CA ILE A 10 7.34 3.05 1.69
C ILE A 10 6.16 2.08 1.71
N LEU A 11 6.14 1.12 0.79
CA LEU A 11 5.01 0.22 0.58
C LEU A 11 4.90 -0.87 1.66
N THR A 12 5.98 -1.16 2.39
CA THR A 12 5.98 -2.15 3.49
C THR A 12 5.96 -1.53 4.88
N PHE A 13 5.83 -0.20 4.99
CA PHE A 13 6.00 0.54 6.25
C PHE A 13 7.31 0.15 6.97
N GLY A 14 8.40 0.15 6.20
CA GLY A 14 9.73 -0.23 6.66
C GLY A 14 10.35 0.80 7.61
N PRO A 15 11.38 0.42 8.38
CA PRO A 15 11.98 1.28 9.40
C PRO A 15 12.67 2.54 8.86
N GLN A 16 12.91 2.62 7.54
CA GLN A 16 13.53 3.78 6.90
C GLN A 16 12.53 4.57 6.03
N ARG A 17 11.22 4.45 6.28
CA ARG A 17 10.14 5.07 5.50
C ARG A 17 10.33 6.57 5.28
N ASP A 18 10.68 7.33 6.32
CA ASP A 18 10.88 8.79 6.22
C ASP A 18 12.03 9.15 5.27
N ALA A 19 13.17 8.46 5.41
CA ALA A 19 14.31 8.64 4.51
C ALA A 19 13.97 8.17 3.09
N ALA A 20 13.09 7.17 2.96
CA ALA A 20 12.66 6.63 1.68
C ALA A 20 11.80 7.60 0.88
N PHE A 21 10.89 8.33 1.52
CA PHE A 21 10.15 9.41 0.85
C PHE A 21 11.08 10.47 0.25
N SER A 22 12.13 10.85 0.97
CA SER A 22 13.13 11.80 0.46
C SER A 22 13.83 11.28 -0.79
N VAL A 23 14.18 9.99 -0.84
CA VAL A 23 14.78 9.40 -2.05
C VAL A 23 13.76 9.28 -3.18
N PHE A 24 12.54 8.87 -2.88
CA PHE A 24 11.48 8.64 -3.85
C PHE A 24 11.04 9.93 -4.56
N VAL A 25 10.92 11.04 -3.83
CA VAL A 25 10.53 12.35 -4.39
C VAL A 25 11.63 12.95 -5.27
N ASN A 26 12.91 12.69 -4.95
CA ASN A 26 14.05 13.21 -5.70
C ASN A 26 14.54 12.26 -6.82
N ALA A 27 13.99 11.06 -6.92
CA ALA A 27 14.40 10.11 -7.95
C ALA A 27 13.90 10.56 -9.33
N GLU A 28 14.80 10.55 -10.31
CA GLU A 28 14.41 10.77 -11.70
C GLU A 28 13.54 9.61 -12.19
N ASN A 29 12.42 9.94 -12.83
CA ASN A 29 11.58 8.95 -13.49
C ASN A 29 12.11 8.73 -14.91
N SER A 30 12.79 7.61 -15.13
CA SER A 30 13.10 7.17 -16.48
C SER A 30 11.86 6.45 -17.05
N PRO A 31 11.36 6.84 -18.22
CA PRO A 31 10.22 6.17 -18.87
C PRO A 31 10.52 4.72 -19.27
N ASN A 32 11.78 4.29 -19.20
CA ASN A 32 12.21 2.92 -19.48
C ASN A 32 12.30 2.05 -18.21
N ASP A 33 12.14 2.64 -17.02
CA ASP A 33 12.20 1.85 -15.78
C ASP A 33 10.87 1.10 -15.60
N PRO A 34 10.90 -0.22 -15.34
CA PRO A 34 9.68 -0.94 -15.05
C PRO A 34 9.04 -0.41 -13.75
N PRO A 35 7.71 -0.34 -13.69
CA PRO A 35 7.01 0.04 -12.48
C PRO A 35 7.30 -0.97 -11.35
N PHE A 36 7.20 -0.51 -10.10
CA PHE A 36 7.27 -1.41 -8.96
C PHE A 36 5.95 -2.19 -8.84
N GLU A 37 6.00 -3.51 -8.96
CA GLU A 37 4.81 -4.37 -8.85
C GLU A 37 4.38 -4.58 -7.39
N VAL A 38 3.14 -4.19 -7.08
CA VAL A 38 2.52 -4.40 -5.77
C VAL A 38 1.76 -5.72 -5.79
N SER A 39 2.37 -6.76 -5.20
CA SER A 39 1.73 -8.06 -5.01
C SER A 39 0.71 -8.11 -3.86
N HIS A 40 -0.11 -9.18 -3.86
CA HIS A 40 -0.96 -9.55 -2.72
C HIS A 40 -0.20 -9.64 -1.39
N GLN A 41 1.08 -10.02 -1.40
CA GLN A 41 1.86 -10.13 -0.17
C GLN A 41 2.11 -8.76 0.48
N HIS A 42 2.29 -7.70 -0.33
CA HIS A 42 2.40 -6.34 0.20
C HIS A 42 1.08 -5.88 0.83
N LEU A 43 -0.04 -6.17 0.15
CA LEU A 43 -1.37 -5.88 0.69
C LEU A 43 -1.60 -6.61 2.02
N ILE A 44 -1.37 -7.92 2.08
CA ILE A 44 -1.49 -8.73 3.30
C ILE A 44 -0.72 -8.09 4.46
N MET A 45 0.55 -7.71 4.22
CA MET A 45 1.40 -7.10 5.23
C MET A 45 0.81 -5.78 5.76
N VAL A 46 0.30 -4.92 4.88
CA VAL A 46 -0.31 -3.63 5.27
C VAL A 46 -1.60 -3.85 6.07
N LEU A 47 -2.44 -4.80 5.65
CA LEU A 47 -3.65 -5.16 6.39
C LEU A 47 -3.32 -5.71 7.79
N GLU A 48 -2.31 -6.57 7.90
CA GLU A 48 -1.85 -7.10 9.20
C GLU A 48 -1.34 -6.00 10.13
N LYS A 49 -0.58 -5.03 9.61
CA LYS A 49 -0.10 -3.86 10.38
C LYS A 49 -1.26 -3.03 10.93
N TYR A 50 -2.29 -2.79 10.12
CA TYR A 50 -3.47 -2.07 10.59
C TYR A 50 -4.23 -2.84 11.67
N LEU A 51 -4.40 -4.15 11.49
CA LEU A 51 -5.05 -5.00 12.50
C LEU A 51 -4.28 -5.02 13.82
N ALA A 52 -2.95 -4.89 13.76
CA ALA A 52 -2.05 -4.77 14.90
C ALA A 52 -1.97 -3.36 15.51
N ASP A 53 -2.74 -2.39 15.00
CA ASP A 53 -2.70 -0.98 15.42
C ASP A 53 -1.31 -0.32 15.23
N GLU A 54 -0.48 -0.83 14.32
CA GLU A 54 0.82 -0.24 13.96
C GLU A 54 0.66 0.95 13.00
N ILE A 55 -0.44 0.97 12.24
CA ILE A 55 -0.83 2.02 11.31
C ILE A 55 -2.34 2.27 11.47
N ASP A 56 -2.79 3.46 11.14
CA ASP A 56 -4.21 3.83 11.24
C ASP A 56 -4.94 3.79 9.89
N ALA A 57 -6.19 4.25 9.88
CA ALA A 57 -7.01 4.25 8.67
C ALA A 57 -6.49 5.27 7.64
N ASP A 58 -6.00 6.42 8.10
CA ASP A 58 -5.44 7.47 7.26
C ASP A 58 -4.16 6.97 6.58
N ASP A 59 -3.35 6.17 7.26
CA ASP A 59 -2.17 5.51 6.71
C ASP A 59 -2.52 4.54 5.57
N ILE A 60 -3.57 3.72 5.73
CA ILE A 60 -4.02 2.80 4.67
C ILE A 60 -4.57 3.59 3.47
N GLU A 61 -5.40 4.60 3.72
CA GLU A 61 -5.98 5.44 2.68
C GLU A 61 -4.87 6.09 1.84
N GLN A 62 -3.86 6.67 2.51
CA GLN A 62 -2.71 7.26 1.83
C GLN A 62 -1.88 6.23 1.07
N TRP A 63 -1.71 5.02 1.62
CA TRP A 63 -1.01 3.94 0.94
C TRP A 63 -1.72 3.51 -0.35
N ALA A 64 -3.04 3.35 -0.31
CA ALA A 64 -3.83 2.99 -1.49
C ALA A 64 -3.78 4.10 -2.56
N ASN A 65 -4.01 5.35 -2.16
CA ASN A 65 -3.93 6.51 -3.04
C ASN A 65 -2.54 6.68 -3.68
N LEU A 66 -1.47 6.41 -2.93
CA LEU A 66 -0.11 6.48 -3.46
C LEU A 66 0.08 5.52 -4.64
N ILE A 67 -0.46 4.31 -4.55
CA ILE A 67 -0.35 3.29 -5.60
C ILE A 67 -1.17 3.72 -6.83
N ASP A 68 -2.40 4.19 -6.63
CA ASP A 68 -3.30 4.59 -7.73
C ASP A 68 -2.83 5.83 -8.51
N PHE A 69 -2.17 6.78 -7.83
CA PHE A 69 -1.76 8.04 -8.47
C PHE A 69 -0.36 8.02 -9.10
N ARG A 70 0.39 6.91 -8.98
CA ARG A 70 1.79 6.83 -9.41
C ARG A 70 1.96 5.83 -10.54
N ALA A 71 2.27 6.35 -11.73
CA ALA A 71 2.54 5.54 -12.92
C ALA A 71 3.79 4.63 -12.81
N ASP A 72 4.67 4.89 -11.86
CA ASP A 72 5.85 4.09 -11.56
C ASP A 72 5.60 2.99 -10.50
N ILE A 73 4.34 2.79 -10.11
CA ILE A 73 3.88 1.72 -9.23
C ILE A 73 2.74 0.99 -9.95
N ASP A 74 2.82 -0.34 -10.03
CA ASP A 74 1.78 -1.18 -10.63
C ASP A 74 0.98 -1.89 -9.53
N GLY A 75 -0.25 -1.42 -9.31
CA GLY A 75 -1.21 -1.98 -8.35
C GLY A 75 -2.23 -2.96 -8.96
N SER A 76 -2.09 -3.34 -10.23
CA SER A 76 -3.11 -4.08 -10.97
C SER A 76 -3.53 -5.41 -10.32
N ALA A 77 -2.60 -6.08 -9.63
CA ALA A 77 -2.88 -7.32 -8.90
C ALA A 77 -3.87 -7.13 -7.73
N ILE A 78 -4.04 -5.91 -7.22
CA ILE A 78 -4.84 -5.59 -6.04
C ILE A 78 -5.85 -4.46 -6.27
N GLU A 79 -6.12 -4.09 -7.54
CA GLU A 79 -6.96 -2.94 -7.92
C GLU A 79 -8.32 -2.91 -7.21
N GLY A 80 -8.99 -4.06 -7.11
CA GLY A 80 -10.28 -4.16 -6.42
C GLY A 80 -10.23 -3.84 -4.92
N TYR A 81 -9.07 -4.01 -4.28
CA TYR A 81 -8.83 -3.65 -2.88
C TYR A 81 -8.43 -2.19 -2.75
N LEU A 82 -7.59 -1.66 -3.65
CA LEU A 82 -7.12 -0.27 -3.62
C LEU A 82 -8.28 0.71 -3.57
N TYR A 83 -9.30 0.50 -4.41
CA TYR A 83 -10.49 1.34 -4.39
C TYR A 83 -11.20 1.36 -3.03
N ALA A 84 -11.40 0.20 -2.40
CA ALA A 84 -12.05 0.13 -1.10
C ALA A 84 -11.21 0.76 0.02
N LEU A 85 -9.88 0.62 -0.06
CA LEU A 85 -8.94 1.12 0.94
C LEU A 85 -8.69 2.64 0.82
N ALA A 86 -8.75 3.18 -0.39
CA ALA A 86 -8.65 4.63 -0.66
C ALA A 86 -9.92 5.41 -0.27
N ASN A 87 -11.02 4.73 0.03
CA ASN A 87 -12.32 5.31 0.36
C ASN A 87 -12.86 4.67 1.65
N PRO A 88 -12.24 4.94 2.82
CA PRO A 88 -12.57 4.26 4.08
C PRO A 88 -14.03 4.45 4.52
N GLU A 89 -14.71 5.51 4.10
CA GLU A 89 -16.14 5.72 4.30
C GLU A 89 -17.01 4.65 3.62
N MET A 90 -16.50 4.02 2.56
CA MET A 90 -17.16 2.90 1.89
C MET A 90 -17.02 1.58 2.65
N MET A 91 -16.10 1.50 3.62
CA MET A 91 -15.90 0.32 4.46
C MET A 91 -16.84 0.28 5.66
N GLY A 92 -17.79 1.22 5.76
CA GLY A 92 -18.84 1.25 6.78
C GLY A 92 -18.35 1.79 8.12
N ASP A 93 -19.16 2.68 8.71
CA ASP A 93 -18.86 3.34 9.98
C ASP A 93 -18.62 2.33 11.11
N GLY A 94 -17.36 2.23 11.56
CA GLY A 94 -16.96 1.36 12.67
C GLY A 94 -16.73 -0.11 12.31
N GLU A 95 -16.84 -0.51 11.04
CA GLU A 95 -16.63 -1.91 10.61
C GLU A 95 -15.26 -2.16 9.94
N ASN A 96 -14.40 -1.14 9.83
CA ASN A 96 -13.12 -1.21 9.10
C ASN A 96 -12.27 -2.44 9.45
N LYS A 97 -12.04 -2.71 10.74
CA LYS A 97 -11.28 -3.90 11.16
C LYS A 97 -11.95 -5.22 10.76
N ALA A 98 -13.28 -5.30 10.85
CA ALA A 98 -14.00 -6.51 10.46
C ALA A 98 -13.95 -6.72 8.94
N ASN A 99 -14.05 -5.65 8.15
CA ASN A 99 -13.93 -5.71 6.69
C ASN A 99 -12.51 -6.06 6.25
N ILE A 100 -11.49 -5.49 6.88
CA ILE A 100 -10.09 -5.83 6.63
C ILE A 100 -9.80 -7.31 6.98
N LEU A 101 -10.36 -7.83 8.09
CA LEU A 101 -10.26 -9.25 8.41
C LEU A 101 -10.87 -10.14 7.31
N ARG A 102 -12.00 -9.74 6.73
CA ARG A 102 -12.63 -10.46 5.61
C ARG A 102 -11.76 -10.42 4.36
N MET A 103 -11.17 -9.27 4.03
CA MET A 103 -10.23 -9.13 2.91
C MET A 103 -9.04 -10.07 3.08
N LEU A 104 -8.42 -10.07 4.26
CA LEU A 104 -7.29 -10.93 4.60
C LEU A 104 -7.64 -12.42 4.47
N ALA A 105 -8.83 -12.81 4.93
CA ALA A 105 -9.31 -14.19 4.80
C ALA A 105 -9.45 -14.64 3.33
N VAL A 106 -9.88 -13.76 2.42
CA VAL A 106 -9.96 -14.06 0.97
C VAL A 106 -8.55 -14.19 0.37
N LEU A 107 -7.67 -13.24 0.69
CA LEU A 107 -6.30 -13.18 0.16
C LEU A 107 -5.45 -14.40 0.56
N THR A 108 -5.65 -14.93 1.77
CA THR A 108 -4.87 -16.06 2.31
C THR A 108 -5.42 -17.45 1.95
N GLN A 109 -6.59 -17.51 1.34
CA GLN A 109 -7.19 -18.75 0.81
C GLN A 109 -6.89 -18.98 -0.68
N SER A 110 -6.27 -17.99 -1.34
CA SER A 110 -5.97 -17.96 -2.77
C SER A 110 -4.57 -18.49 -3.06
#